data_AF-A0A174P980-F1
#
_entry.id   AF-A0A174P980-F1
#
_cell.length_a   1.000
_cell.length_b   1.000
_cell.length_c   1.000
_cell.angle_alpha   90.00
_cell.angle_beta   90.00
_cell.angle_gamma   90.00
#
_symmetry.space_group_name_H-M   'P 1'
#
loop_
_entity.id
_entity.type
_entity.pdbx_description
1 polymer ?
#
loop_
_entity_poly.entity_id
_entity_poly.type
_entity_poly.pdbx_seq_one_letter_code
_entity_poly.pdbx_strand_id
1 'polypeptide(L)'
;MLTLYTAVGILRFQDSIKEHKTPTVINNRQEYGLTEEEFFLWSSLAFQIRQIHELQSAFSERLKKHHRSENIPIEPYLNRLLLRGLVVKGDGLTGVDALYRLLGELYISPLQDSFSVRLFTCIYLCMKKKLHTKELIHYLKKPARTAIEDTVLQIAKKVQISTAELVTCVEQGIHPQNTEQLLTQLYETSDATFRTLAQDIQFTHAGYPVLEAISNLYLNKQIAFEKL
;
A
#
# COMPACT_ATOMS: atom_id res chain seq x y z
N MET A 1 -6.67 -13.92 18.16
CA MET A 1 -6.08 -13.86 16.81
C MET A 1 -6.55 -12.57 16.17
N LEU A 2 -5.62 -11.71 15.75
CA LEU A 2 -5.89 -10.39 15.22
C LEU A 2 -5.77 -10.45 13.69
N THR A 3 -6.74 -9.90 12.95
CA THR A 3 -6.69 -9.84 11.48
C THR A 3 -6.63 -8.38 11.02
N LEU A 4 -5.61 -8.06 10.25
CA LEU A 4 -5.42 -6.77 9.60
C LEU A 4 -5.80 -6.87 8.14
N TYR A 5 -6.30 -5.77 7.60
CA TYR A 5 -6.68 -5.61 6.19
C TYR A 5 -6.02 -4.34 5.65
N THR A 6 -5.59 -4.41 4.38
CA THR A 6 -5.12 -3.23 3.65
C THR A 6 -5.42 -3.32 2.17
N ALA A 7 -5.49 -2.17 1.49
CA ALA A 7 -5.74 -2.09 0.07
C ALA A 7 -4.44 -2.25 -0.74
N VAL A 8 -4.56 -2.92 -1.87
CA VAL A 8 -3.49 -3.15 -2.84
C VAL A 8 -3.84 -2.47 -4.15
N GLY A 9 -2.83 -1.92 -4.82
CA GLY A 9 -2.93 -1.25 -6.09
C GLY A 9 -3.11 0.26 -6.00
N ILE A 10 -3.21 0.89 -7.17
CA ILE A 10 -3.32 2.34 -7.33
C ILE A 10 -4.63 2.66 -8.04
N LEU A 11 -5.41 3.55 -7.45
CA LEU A 11 -6.66 4.03 -8.04
C LEU A 11 -6.38 4.94 -9.25
N ARG A 12 -7.08 4.67 -10.35
CA ARG A 12 -7.21 5.56 -11.51
C ARG A 12 -8.68 5.76 -11.84
N PHE A 13 -8.99 6.95 -12.33
CA PHE A 13 -10.29 7.25 -12.91
C PHE A 13 -10.12 7.27 -14.42
N GLN A 14 -10.79 6.35 -15.11
CA GLN A 14 -10.77 6.33 -16.56
C GLN A 14 -11.92 7.18 -17.08
N ASP A 15 -11.62 7.99 -18.10
CA ASP A 15 -12.65 8.70 -18.84
C ASP A 15 -13.40 7.68 -19.69
N SER A 16 -14.63 7.37 -19.27
CA SER A 16 -15.54 6.54 -20.05
C SER A 16 -16.16 7.38 -21.17
N ILE A 17 -16.51 6.73 -22.28
CA ILE A 17 -17.22 7.32 -23.44
C ILE A 17 -18.60 7.86 -23.01
N LYS A 18 -19.17 7.35 -21.91
CA LYS A 18 -20.34 7.91 -21.23
C LYS A 18 -19.84 8.72 -20.04
N GLU A 19 -20.38 9.92 -19.83
CA GLU A 19 -19.97 10.99 -18.89
C GLU A 19 -19.67 10.61 -17.41
N HIS A 20 -19.72 9.33 -17.03
CA HIS A 20 -19.35 8.82 -15.71
C HIS A 20 -17.98 8.15 -15.72
N LYS A 21 -17.02 8.76 -15.00
CA LYS A 21 -15.69 8.18 -14.79
C LYS A 21 -15.80 6.91 -13.93
N THR A 22 -15.36 5.78 -14.46
CA THR A 22 -15.38 4.51 -13.72
C THR A 22 -14.11 4.41 -12.86
N PRO A 23 -14.21 4.09 -11.56
CA PRO A 23 -13.05 3.86 -10.71
C PRO A 23 -12.43 2.49 -11.05
N THR A 24 -11.14 2.52 -11.39
CA THR A 24 -10.35 1.34 -11.75
C THR A 24 -9.11 1.27 -10.86
N VAL A 25 -8.83 0.11 -10.29
CA VAL A 25 -7.60 -0.13 -9.52
C VAL A 25 -6.59 -0.84 -10.41
N ILE A 26 -5.38 -0.32 -10.47
CA ILE A 26 -4.26 -0.98 -11.12
C ILE A 26 -3.50 -1.79 -10.08
N ASN A 27 -3.42 -3.10 -10.26
CA ASN A 27 -2.61 -3.99 -9.45
C ASN A 27 -1.76 -4.88 -10.37
N ASN A 28 -0.45 -4.92 -10.18
CA ASN A 28 0.49 -5.67 -11.02
C ASN A 28 0.26 -5.46 -12.53
N ARG A 29 0.15 -4.18 -12.96
CA ARG A 29 -0.14 -3.76 -14.34
C ARG A 29 -1.48 -4.23 -14.93
N GLN A 30 -2.34 -4.88 -14.14
CA GLN A 30 -3.68 -5.26 -14.54
C GLN A 30 -4.71 -4.26 -13.99
N GLU A 31 -5.75 -4.00 -14.77
CA GLU A 31 -6.81 -3.05 -14.47
C GLU A 31 -8.06 -3.76 -13.94
N TYR A 32 -8.56 -3.31 -12.79
CA TYR A 32 -9.74 -3.87 -12.13
C TYR A 32 -10.79 -2.79 -11.92
N GLY A 33 -11.88 -2.85 -12.67
CA GLY A 33 -13.04 -1.99 -12.46
C GLY A 33 -13.72 -2.28 -11.12
N LEU A 34 -14.10 -1.23 -10.40
CA LEU A 34 -14.82 -1.33 -9.13
C LEU A 34 -16.27 -0.89 -9.28
N THR A 35 -17.19 -1.58 -8.61
CA THR A 35 -18.53 -1.00 -8.34
C THR A 35 -18.41 0.15 -7.35
N GLU A 36 -19.47 0.95 -7.19
CA GLU A 36 -19.46 2.06 -6.23
C GLU A 36 -19.18 1.60 -4.79
N GLU A 37 -19.79 0.50 -4.35
CA GLU A 37 -19.59 -0.04 -3.00
C GLU A 37 -18.18 -0.61 -2.83
N GLU A 38 -17.66 -1.29 -3.86
CA GLU A 38 -16.28 -1.78 -3.88
C GLU A 38 -15.28 -0.63 -3.83
N PHE A 39 -15.57 0.47 -4.53
CA PHE A 39 -14.79 1.69 -4.49
C PHE A 39 -14.81 2.34 -3.10
N PHE A 40 -15.98 2.47 -2.47
CA PHE A 40 -16.08 3.00 -1.11
C PHE A 40 -15.34 2.14 -0.10
N LEU A 41 -15.42 0.81 -0.24
CA LEU A 41 -14.73 -0.13 0.63
C LEU A 41 -13.22 -0.07 0.44
N TRP A 42 -12.74 -0.19 -0.80
CA TRP A 42 -11.32 -0.13 -1.14
C TRP A 42 -10.70 1.22 -0.73
N SER A 43 -11.39 2.33 -0.97
CA SER A 43 -10.92 3.67 -0.59
C SER A 43 -10.91 3.93 0.93
N SER A 44 -11.60 3.10 1.72
CA SER A 44 -11.50 3.11 3.19
C SER A 44 -10.29 2.34 3.72
N LEU A 45 -9.65 1.51 2.88
CA LEU A 45 -8.40 0.80 3.18
C LEU A 45 -7.18 1.39 2.46
N ALA A 46 -7.37 2.26 1.48
CA ALA A 46 -6.28 2.89 0.74
C ALA A 46 -5.33 3.66 1.69
N PHE A 47 -4.06 3.23 1.74
CA PHE A 47 -3.03 3.79 2.62
C PHE A 47 -3.36 3.68 4.11
N GLN A 48 -4.14 2.68 4.49
CA GLN A 48 -4.52 2.40 5.87
C GLN A 48 -4.45 0.89 6.14
N ILE A 49 -4.03 0.54 7.36
CA ILE A 49 -4.05 -0.83 7.85
C ILE A 49 -5.08 -0.86 8.97
N ARG A 50 -6.13 -1.65 8.82
CA ARG A 50 -7.30 -1.64 9.72
C ARG A 50 -7.74 -3.03 10.11
N GLN A 51 -8.33 -3.13 11.29
CA GLN A 51 -9.10 -4.32 11.68
C GLN A 51 -10.50 -4.30 11.07
N ILE A 52 -11.17 -5.46 11.05
CA ILE A 52 -12.49 -5.61 10.43
C ILE A 52 -13.54 -4.63 11.00
N HIS A 53 -13.52 -4.39 12.31
CA HIS A 53 -14.48 -3.50 12.96
C HIS A 53 -14.24 -2.03 12.59
N GLU A 54 -12.98 -1.59 12.50
CA GLU A 54 -12.63 -0.24 12.07
C GLU A 54 -12.97 -0.01 10.60
N LEU A 55 -12.79 -1.05 9.78
CA LEU A 55 -13.15 -1.04 8.38
C LEU A 55 -14.67 -0.92 8.19
N GLN A 56 -15.45 -1.69 8.96
CA GLN A 56 -16.91 -1.58 8.96
C GLN A 56 -17.37 -0.16 9.30
N SER A 57 -16.86 0.41 10.39
CA SER A 57 -17.19 1.78 10.79
C SER A 57 -16.82 2.80 9.71
N ALA A 58 -15.60 2.70 9.13
CA ALA A 58 -15.15 3.60 8.07
C ALA A 58 -16.00 3.48 6.80
N PHE A 59 -16.45 2.27 6.45
CA PHE A 59 -17.32 2.02 5.32
C PHE A 59 -18.71 2.64 5.53
N SER A 60 -19.34 2.39 6.68
CA SER A 60 -20.65 2.95 7.03
C SER A 60 -20.62 4.48 7.08
N GLU A 61 -19.60 5.10 7.68
CA GLU A 61 -19.43 6.55 7.68
C GLU A 61 -19.32 7.13 6.26
N ARG A 62 -18.65 6.41 5.36
CA ARG A 62 -18.48 6.85 3.97
C ARG A 62 -19.80 6.74 3.19
N LEU A 63 -20.55 5.66 3.38
CA LEU A 63 -21.89 5.51 2.82
C LEU A 63 -22.82 6.64 3.28
N LYS A 64 -22.78 6.99 4.57
CA LYS A 64 -23.55 8.09 5.15
C LYS A 64 -23.22 9.44 4.52
N LYS A 65 -21.92 9.74 4.33
CA LYS A 65 -21.46 10.98 3.65
C LYS A 65 -21.95 11.10 2.22
N HIS A 66 -22.22 9.97 1.56
CA HIS A 66 -22.73 9.92 0.19
C HIS A 66 -24.24 9.65 0.12
N HIS A 67 -24.98 9.82 1.23
CA HIS A 67 -26.43 9.63 1.31
C HIS A 67 -26.91 8.25 0.83
N ARG A 68 -26.13 7.20 1.11
CA ARG A 68 -26.45 5.81 0.78
C ARG A 68 -27.00 5.06 2.01
N SER A 69 -27.63 3.91 1.75
CA SER A 69 -28.14 3.02 2.80
C SER A 69 -26.98 2.53 3.69
N GLU A 70 -27.12 2.69 5.00
CA GLU A 70 -26.13 2.25 5.99
C GLU A 70 -26.15 0.74 6.23
N ASN A 71 -27.20 0.05 5.76
CA ASN A 71 -27.42 -1.39 5.99
C ASN A 71 -26.80 -2.30 4.92
N ILE A 72 -25.82 -1.80 4.16
CA ILE A 72 -25.14 -2.60 3.13
C ILE A 72 -24.14 -3.54 3.81
N PRO A 73 -24.27 -4.87 3.67
CA PRO A 73 -23.32 -5.82 4.26
C PRO A 73 -21.95 -5.70 3.57
N ILE A 74 -20.89 -5.71 4.35
CA ILE A 74 -19.51 -5.50 3.88
C ILE A 74 -18.90 -6.77 3.27
N GLU A 75 -19.29 -7.93 3.79
CA GLU A 75 -18.73 -9.25 3.51
C GLU A 75 -18.71 -9.60 2.01
N PRO A 76 -19.80 -9.43 1.24
CA PRO A 76 -19.78 -9.78 -0.19
C PRO A 76 -18.83 -8.91 -1.01
N TYR A 77 -18.63 -7.65 -0.63
CA TYR A 77 -17.71 -6.75 -1.32
C TYR A 77 -16.26 -7.02 -0.89
N LEU A 78 -16.03 -7.22 0.40
CA LEU A 78 -14.72 -7.56 0.94
C LEU A 78 -14.20 -8.88 0.35
N ASN A 79 -15.04 -9.91 0.31
CA ASN A 79 -14.66 -11.20 -0.28
C ASN A 79 -14.31 -11.08 -1.76
N ARG A 80 -15.08 -10.31 -2.54
CA ARG A 80 -14.76 -10.07 -3.95
C ARG A 80 -13.45 -9.30 -4.13
N LEU A 81 -13.16 -8.34 -3.26
CA LEU A 81 -11.89 -7.59 -3.31
C LEU A 81 -10.70 -8.48 -2.90
N LEU A 82 -10.87 -9.35 -1.89
CA LEU A 82 -9.88 -10.33 -1.47
C LEU A 82 -9.56 -11.33 -2.59
N LEU A 83 -10.60 -11.88 -3.24
CA LEU A 83 -10.45 -12.84 -4.33
C LEU A 83 -9.73 -12.25 -5.55
N ARG A 84 -9.97 -10.96 -5.85
CA ARG A 84 -9.27 -10.23 -6.92
C ARG A 84 -7.89 -9.71 -6.52
N GLY A 85 -7.46 -9.92 -5.27
CA GLY A 85 -6.19 -9.42 -4.77
C GLY A 85 -6.09 -7.90 -4.62
N LEU A 86 -7.23 -7.19 -4.59
CA LEU A 86 -7.30 -5.73 -4.42
C LEU A 86 -7.34 -5.32 -2.94
N VAL A 87 -7.68 -6.27 -2.08
CA VAL A 87 -7.51 -6.19 -0.63
C VAL A 87 -6.75 -7.43 -0.21
N VAL A 88 -5.89 -7.28 0.79
CA VAL A 88 -5.16 -8.39 1.41
C VAL A 88 -5.43 -8.39 2.91
N LYS A 89 -5.27 -9.57 3.51
CA LYS A 89 -5.44 -9.77 4.95
C LYS A 89 -4.27 -10.56 5.51
N GLY A 90 -3.90 -10.26 6.74
CA GLY A 90 -2.90 -10.99 7.51
C GLY A 90 -3.42 -11.22 8.91
N ASP A 91 -3.33 -12.46 9.38
CA ASP A 91 -3.75 -12.89 10.71
C ASP A 91 -2.55 -13.21 11.58
N GLY A 92 -2.57 -12.84 12.86
CA GLY A 92 -1.48 -13.13 13.78
C GLY A 92 -1.92 -13.21 15.23
N LEU A 93 -1.04 -13.73 16.09
CA LEU A 93 -1.25 -13.73 17.54
C LEU A 93 -1.03 -12.33 18.12
N THR A 94 -0.09 -11.57 17.56
CA THR A 94 0.21 -10.18 17.90
C THR A 94 -0.04 -9.26 16.71
N GLY A 95 -0.14 -7.94 16.96
CA GLY A 95 -0.29 -6.96 15.87
C GLY A 95 0.89 -6.96 14.90
N VAL A 96 2.11 -7.19 15.41
CA VAL A 96 3.33 -7.27 14.60
C VAL A 96 3.31 -8.51 13.71
N ASP A 97 2.92 -9.66 14.26
CA ASP A 97 2.79 -10.92 13.52
C ASP A 97 1.74 -10.83 12.40
N ALA A 98 0.58 -10.24 12.69
CA ALA A 98 -0.46 -10.00 11.69
C ALA A 98 0.03 -9.07 10.57
N LEU A 99 0.86 -8.08 10.91
CA LEU A 99 1.42 -7.12 9.96
C LEU A 99 2.51 -7.76 9.08
N TYR A 100 3.34 -8.63 9.64
CA TYR A 100 4.29 -9.44 8.85
C TYR A 100 3.59 -10.32 7.83
N ARG A 101 2.59 -11.08 8.25
CA ARG A 101 1.84 -11.95 7.33
C ARG A 101 1.03 -11.16 6.30
N LEU A 102 0.61 -9.94 6.65
CA LEU A 102 -0.07 -9.04 5.72
C LEU A 102 0.88 -8.52 4.63
N LEU A 103 2.06 -8.03 5.04
CA LEU A 103 2.98 -7.32 4.15
C LEU A 103 4.01 -8.21 3.48
N GLY A 104 4.39 -9.34 4.09
CA GLY A 104 5.54 -10.17 3.69
C GLY A 104 5.53 -10.57 2.22
N GLU A 105 4.37 -10.95 1.70
CA GLU A 105 4.20 -11.38 0.30
C GLU A 105 3.90 -10.22 -0.67
N LEU A 106 3.76 -8.98 -0.18
CA LEU A 106 3.43 -7.84 -1.02
C LEU A 106 4.67 -7.25 -1.66
N TYR A 107 4.50 -6.84 -2.91
CA TYR A 107 5.51 -6.09 -3.65
C TYR A 107 5.36 -4.60 -3.39
N ILE A 108 6.49 -3.90 -3.34
CA ILE A 108 6.54 -2.48 -3.07
C ILE A 108 6.68 -1.71 -4.39
N SER A 109 5.76 -0.79 -4.63
CA SER A 109 5.76 0.09 -5.80
C SER A 109 5.91 1.54 -5.35
N PRO A 110 6.99 2.25 -5.71
CA PRO A 110 7.18 3.64 -5.30
C PRO A 110 6.19 4.55 -6.03
N LEU A 111 5.50 5.41 -5.26
CA LEU A 111 4.63 6.41 -5.83
C LEU A 111 5.44 7.61 -6.33
N GLN A 112 5.07 8.13 -7.50
CA GLN A 112 5.69 9.33 -8.06
C GLN A 112 5.24 10.57 -7.28
N ASP A 113 5.88 10.83 -6.15
CA ASP A 113 5.66 12.04 -5.36
C ASP A 113 6.68 13.13 -5.73
N SER A 114 6.58 13.60 -6.99
CA SER A 114 7.44 14.68 -7.47
C SER A 114 7.00 16.02 -6.90
N PHE A 115 7.97 16.89 -6.58
CA PHE A 115 7.70 18.24 -6.09
C PHE A 115 6.75 19.00 -7.02
N SER A 116 6.90 18.81 -8.34
CA SER A 116 6.05 19.42 -9.36
C SER A 116 4.58 19.01 -9.24
N VAL A 117 4.30 17.73 -8.98
CA VAL A 117 2.92 17.24 -8.79
C VAL A 117 2.29 17.83 -7.53
N ARG A 118 3.05 17.91 -6.42
CA ARG A 118 2.57 18.56 -5.19
C ARG A 118 2.35 20.06 -5.37
N LEU A 119 3.25 20.76 -6.04
CA LEU A 119 3.11 22.17 -6.34
C LEU A 119 1.88 22.43 -7.21
N PHE A 120 1.69 21.64 -8.27
CA PHE A 120 0.52 21.78 -9.14
C PHE A 120 -0.78 21.46 -8.41
N THR A 121 -0.79 20.43 -7.57
CA THR A 121 -1.95 20.09 -6.71
C THR A 121 -2.28 21.22 -5.73
N CYS A 122 -1.25 21.83 -5.13
CA CYS A 122 -1.44 22.98 -4.24
C CYS A 122 -1.99 24.19 -4.99
N ILE A 123 -1.45 24.51 -6.17
CA ILE A 123 -1.96 25.60 -7.04
C ILE A 123 -3.43 25.32 -7.41
N TYR A 124 -3.74 24.10 -7.83
CA TYR A 124 -5.10 23.68 -8.18
C TYR A 124 -6.09 23.81 -7.01
N LEU A 125 -5.71 23.36 -5.81
CA LEU A 125 -6.55 23.48 -4.61
C LEU A 125 -6.71 24.94 -4.15
N CYS A 126 -5.70 25.78 -4.34
CA CYS A 126 -5.77 27.22 -4.11
C CYS A 126 -6.72 27.91 -5.10
N MET A 127 -6.67 27.54 -6.39
CA MET A 127 -7.60 28.04 -7.40
C MET A 127 -9.05 27.64 -7.08
N LYS A 128 -9.28 26.46 -6.49
CA LYS A 128 -10.60 26.04 -6.00
C LYS A 128 -11.02 26.66 -4.65
N LYS A 129 -10.27 27.62 -4.11
CA LYS A 129 -10.51 28.31 -2.83
C LYS A 129 -10.69 27.38 -1.61
N LYS A 130 -10.09 26.18 -1.64
CA LYS A 130 -10.23 25.19 -0.55
C LYS A 130 -9.09 25.22 0.47
N LEU A 131 -8.06 26.04 0.28
CA LEU A 131 -6.87 26.07 1.14
C LEU A 131 -6.37 27.50 1.38
N HIS A 132 -5.88 27.76 2.60
CA HIS A 132 -5.19 29.00 2.96
C HIS A 132 -3.68 28.89 2.69
N THR A 133 -3.04 30.01 2.35
CA THR A 133 -1.60 30.09 1.97
C THR A 133 -0.63 29.54 3.02
N LYS A 134 -1.01 29.56 4.31
CA LYS A 134 -0.21 29.00 5.40
C LYS A 134 -0.21 27.46 5.44
N GLU A 135 -1.28 26.82 4.99
CA GLU A 135 -1.39 25.35 4.91
C GLU A 135 -0.63 24.79 3.69
N LEU A 136 -0.47 25.62 2.67
CA LEU A 136 0.22 25.31 1.41
C LEU A 136 1.68 24.86 1.64
N ILE A 137 2.40 25.53 2.55
CA ILE A 137 3.77 25.18 2.93
C ILE A 137 3.80 23.81 3.62
N HIS A 138 2.77 23.47 4.39
CA HIS A 138 2.65 22.16 5.03
C HIS A 138 2.43 21.05 4.00
N TYR A 139 1.55 21.25 3.01
CA TYR A 139 1.33 20.29 1.91
C TYR A 139 2.53 20.15 0.96
N LEU A 140 3.34 21.20 0.81
CA LEU A 140 4.57 21.17 0.02
C LEU A 140 5.73 20.49 0.75
N LYS A 141 5.74 20.48 2.09
CA LYS A 141 6.78 19.81 2.86
C LYS A 141 6.63 18.30 2.74
N LYS A 142 7.74 17.64 2.42
CA LYS A 142 7.82 16.18 2.36
C LYS A 142 7.81 15.65 3.80
N PRO A 143 7.16 14.51 4.09
CA PRO A 143 7.28 13.86 5.38
C PRO A 143 8.77 13.62 5.69
N ALA A 144 9.18 13.86 6.94
CA ALA A 144 10.52 13.51 7.38
C ALA A 144 10.73 12.01 7.19
N ARG A 145 11.92 11.61 6.74
CA ARG A 145 12.27 10.22 6.48
C ARG A 145 13.41 9.77 7.34
N THR A 146 13.37 8.51 7.75
CA THR A 146 14.52 7.86 8.38
C THR A 146 15.52 7.36 7.33
N ALA A 147 16.75 7.07 7.74
CA ALA A 147 17.76 6.51 6.84
C ALA A 147 17.30 5.17 6.22
N ILE A 148 16.57 4.34 6.98
CA ILE A 148 16.02 3.06 6.53
C ILE A 148 14.90 3.30 5.50
N GLU A 149 14.01 4.26 5.73
CA GLU A 149 12.96 4.59 4.76
C GLU A 149 13.53 5.06 3.41
N ASP A 150 14.62 5.83 3.43
CA ASP A 150 15.29 6.24 2.20
C ASP A 150 16.00 5.07 1.50
N THR A 151 16.65 4.15 2.22
CA THR A 151 17.26 2.95 1.59
C THR A 151 16.19 2.06 0.96
N VAL A 152 15.09 1.80 1.68
CA VAL A 152 13.94 1.03 1.17
C VAL A 152 13.41 1.63 -0.13
N LEU A 153 13.20 2.95 -0.14
CA LEU A 153 12.64 3.64 -1.30
C LEU A 153 13.62 3.71 -2.48
N GLN A 154 14.93 3.74 -2.23
CA GLN A 154 15.94 3.67 -3.30
C GLN A 154 16.01 2.28 -3.93
N ILE A 155 15.89 1.22 -3.14
CA ILE A 155 15.86 -0.16 -3.65
C ILE A 155 14.58 -0.39 -4.48
N ALA A 156 13.41 -0.03 -3.92
CA ALA A 156 12.11 -0.21 -4.59
C ALA A 156 11.98 0.60 -5.90
N LYS A 157 12.78 1.66 -6.09
CA LYS A 157 12.85 2.41 -7.36
C LYS A 157 13.63 1.71 -8.45
N LYS A 158 14.60 0.87 -8.08
CA LYS A 158 15.50 0.21 -9.02
C LYS A 158 15.00 -1.18 -9.38
N VAL A 159 14.41 -1.87 -8.43
CA VAL A 159 14.03 -3.28 -8.56
C VAL A 159 12.62 -3.49 -7.97
N GLN A 160 11.83 -4.33 -8.64
CA GLN A 160 10.58 -4.83 -8.08
C GLN A 160 10.91 -5.84 -6.99
N ILE A 161 10.58 -5.53 -5.75
CA ILE A 161 10.98 -6.30 -4.57
C ILE A 161 9.79 -6.50 -3.63
N SER A 162 9.70 -7.69 -3.04
CA SER A 162 8.75 -7.98 -1.96
C SER A 162 9.24 -7.47 -0.61
N THR A 163 8.33 -7.28 0.33
CA THR A 163 8.64 -6.90 1.71
C THR A 163 9.63 -7.88 2.35
N ALA A 164 9.46 -9.18 2.09
CA ALA A 164 10.35 -10.21 2.61
C ALA A 164 11.78 -10.10 2.06
N GLU A 165 11.92 -10.02 0.74
CA GLU A 165 13.22 -9.84 0.07
C GLU A 165 13.93 -8.56 0.55
N LEU A 166 13.18 -7.49 0.78
CA LEU A 166 13.72 -6.22 1.24
C LEU A 166 14.28 -6.32 2.68
N VAL A 167 13.59 -7.03 3.57
CA VAL A 167 14.10 -7.30 4.93
C VAL A 167 15.42 -8.05 4.84
N THR A 168 15.47 -9.13 4.06
CA THR A 168 16.70 -9.92 3.87
C THR A 168 17.83 -9.10 3.23
N CYS A 169 17.52 -8.25 2.24
CA CYS A 169 18.52 -7.36 1.64
C CYS A 169 19.11 -6.40 2.67
N VAL A 170 18.27 -5.78 3.51
CA VAL A 170 18.75 -4.83 4.51
C VAL A 170 19.54 -5.53 5.62
N GLU A 171 19.10 -6.71 6.08
CA GLU A 171 19.82 -7.52 7.07
C GLU A 171 21.19 -7.96 6.58
N GLN A 172 21.32 -8.34 5.30
CA GLN A 172 22.58 -8.77 4.68
C GLN A 172 23.42 -7.60 4.14
N GLY A 173 22.96 -6.35 4.24
CA GLY A 173 23.65 -5.18 3.72
C GLY A 173 23.73 -5.15 2.18
N ILE A 174 22.80 -5.81 1.51
CA ILE A 174 22.74 -5.94 0.05
C ILE A 174 21.96 -4.76 -0.55
N HIS A 175 22.54 -4.16 -1.58
CA HIS A 175 21.93 -3.06 -2.32
C HIS A 175 21.83 -3.43 -3.81
N PRO A 176 20.80 -4.18 -4.21
CA PRO A 176 20.68 -4.64 -5.59
C PRO A 176 20.45 -3.44 -6.52
N GLN A 177 21.17 -3.41 -7.65
CA GLN A 177 20.94 -2.37 -8.66
C GLN A 177 19.94 -2.82 -9.72
N ASN A 178 19.83 -4.12 -9.97
CA ASN A 178 18.94 -4.73 -10.96
C ASN A 178 18.30 -6.02 -10.42
N THR A 179 17.20 -6.47 -11.04
CA THR A 179 16.49 -7.71 -10.67
C THR A 179 17.41 -8.93 -10.74
N GLU A 180 18.28 -9.03 -11.75
CA GLU A 180 19.22 -10.16 -11.86
C GLU A 180 20.20 -10.22 -10.67
N GLN A 181 20.75 -9.06 -10.24
CA GLN A 181 21.63 -9.01 -9.07
C GLN A 181 20.90 -9.39 -7.80
N LEU A 182 19.63 -8.99 -7.64
CA LEU A 182 18.80 -9.40 -6.52
C LEU A 182 18.65 -10.92 -6.51
N LEU A 183 18.32 -11.52 -7.66
CA LEU A 183 18.12 -12.96 -7.76
C LEU A 183 19.40 -13.74 -7.45
N THR A 184 20.54 -13.31 -8.03
CA THR A 184 21.85 -13.92 -7.77
C THR A 184 22.23 -13.82 -6.29
N GLN A 185 22.05 -12.65 -5.67
CA GLN A 185 22.52 -12.44 -4.29
C GLN A 185 21.62 -13.09 -3.24
N LEU A 186 20.31 -13.20 -3.48
CA LEU A 186 19.37 -13.78 -2.53
C LEU A 186 19.11 -15.28 -2.75
N TYR A 187 19.15 -15.76 -4.00
CA TYR A 187 18.65 -17.09 -4.36
C TYR A 187 19.67 -18.03 -5.01
N GLU A 188 20.80 -17.57 -5.55
CA GLU A 188 21.77 -18.53 -6.14
C GLU A 188 22.49 -19.39 -5.10
N THR A 189 22.59 -18.91 -3.85
CA THR A 189 23.30 -19.60 -2.76
C THR A 189 22.37 -20.33 -1.80
N SER A 190 21.05 -20.23 -1.97
CA SER A 190 20.08 -20.88 -1.08
C SER A 190 18.87 -21.41 -1.86
N ASP A 191 18.31 -22.55 -1.45
CA ASP A 191 17.03 -23.07 -1.97
C ASP A 191 15.81 -22.20 -1.57
N ALA A 192 16.05 -21.00 -1.03
CA ALA A 192 14.99 -20.11 -0.58
C ALA A 192 14.18 -19.56 -1.77
N THR A 193 12.90 -19.33 -1.53
CA THR A 193 12.03 -18.55 -2.43
C THR A 193 11.50 -17.36 -1.65
N PHE A 194 10.93 -16.36 -2.32
CA PHE A 194 10.31 -15.21 -1.62
C PHE A 194 9.29 -15.65 -0.55
N ARG A 195 8.60 -16.78 -0.76
CA ARG A 195 7.65 -17.35 0.20
C ARG A 195 8.35 -17.95 1.41
N THR A 196 9.46 -18.65 1.20
CA THR A 196 10.28 -19.20 2.29
C THR A 196 10.88 -18.08 3.12
N LEU A 197 11.41 -17.03 2.46
CA LEU A 197 11.90 -15.83 3.13
C LEU A 197 10.81 -15.15 3.97
N ALA A 198 9.59 -15.01 3.43
CA ALA A 198 8.46 -14.45 4.18
C ALA A 198 8.11 -15.25 5.43
N GLN A 199 8.28 -16.58 5.40
CA GLN A 199 8.09 -17.46 6.56
C GLN A 199 9.24 -17.35 7.57
N ASP A 200 10.48 -17.28 7.10
CA ASP A 200 11.68 -17.22 7.96
C ASP A 200 11.80 -15.88 8.72
N ILE A 201 11.42 -14.77 8.07
CA ILE A 201 11.44 -13.44 8.68
C ILE A 201 10.49 -13.34 9.89
N GLN A 202 9.44 -14.16 9.94
CA GLN A 202 8.51 -14.22 11.07
C GLN A 202 9.23 -14.53 12.41
N PHE A 203 10.42 -15.15 12.35
CA PHE A 203 11.20 -15.56 13.50
C PHE A 203 12.36 -14.62 13.86
N THR A 204 12.63 -13.59 13.04
CA THR A 204 13.80 -12.72 13.21
C THR A 204 13.39 -11.31 13.62
N HIS A 205 13.70 -10.92 14.87
CA HIS A 205 13.45 -9.57 15.39
C HIS A 205 14.23 -8.46 14.65
N ALA A 206 15.23 -8.81 13.84
CA ALA A 206 16.07 -7.86 13.10
C ALA A 206 15.31 -7.16 11.96
N GLY A 207 14.23 -7.75 11.43
CA GLY A 207 13.41 -7.15 10.37
C GLY A 207 12.47 -6.03 10.83
N TYR A 208 12.34 -5.81 12.15
CA TYR A 208 11.35 -4.89 12.73
C TYR A 208 11.51 -3.44 12.23
N PRO A 209 12.73 -2.85 12.19
CA PRO A 209 12.93 -1.49 11.69
C PRO A 209 12.59 -1.35 10.20
N VAL A 210 12.79 -2.42 9.42
CA VAL A 210 12.50 -2.41 7.98
C VAL A 210 10.99 -2.49 7.76
N LEU A 211 10.30 -3.36 8.51
CA LEU A 211 8.85 -3.45 8.46
C LEU A 211 8.18 -2.13 8.90
N GLU A 212 8.71 -1.49 9.94
CA GLU A 212 8.26 -0.18 10.38
C GLU A 212 8.48 0.87 9.28
N ALA A 213 9.65 0.89 8.64
CA ALA A 213 9.93 1.80 7.53
C ALA A 213 8.96 1.59 6.35
N ILE A 214 8.69 0.35 5.95
CA ILE A 214 7.72 0.04 4.87
C ILE A 214 6.32 0.52 5.27
N SER A 215 5.91 0.23 6.51
CA SER A 215 4.60 0.64 7.03
C SER A 215 4.46 2.15 7.03
N ASN A 216 5.47 2.88 7.51
CA ASN A 216 5.49 4.34 7.51
C ASN A 216 5.46 4.92 6.11
N LEU A 217 6.25 4.37 5.17
CA LEU A 217 6.24 4.79 3.78
C LEU A 217 4.86 4.60 3.14
N TYR A 218 4.17 3.50 3.46
CA TYR A 218 2.83 3.22 2.96
C TYR A 218 1.80 4.19 3.56
N LEU A 219 1.78 4.35 4.89
CA LEU A 219 0.86 5.26 5.59
C LEU A 219 1.08 6.73 5.14
N ASN A 220 2.32 7.10 4.85
CA ASN A 220 2.70 8.41 4.31
C ASN A 220 2.50 8.54 2.79
N LYS A 221 1.88 7.56 2.12
CA LYS A 221 1.52 7.56 0.69
C LYS A 221 2.73 7.72 -0.25
N GLN A 222 3.88 7.19 0.16
CA GLN A 222 5.12 7.24 -0.63
C GLN A 222 5.34 5.96 -1.44
N ILE A 223 4.72 4.86 -1.01
CA ILE A 223 4.68 3.58 -1.71
C ILE A 223 3.24 3.09 -1.77
N ALA A 224 2.94 2.26 -2.77
CA ALA A 224 1.76 1.43 -2.84
C ALA A 224 2.18 -0.04 -2.80
N PHE A 225 1.28 -0.90 -2.34
CA PHE A 225 1.48 -2.34 -2.42
C PHE A 225 0.93 -2.88 -3.74
N GLU A 226 1.60 -3.87 -4.28
CA GLU A 226 1.17 -4.67 -5.42
C GLU A 226 1.18 -6.15 -5.03
N LYS A 227 0.29 -6.92 -5.63
CA LYS A 227 0.20 -8.37 -5.45
C LYS A 227 0.32 -9.05 -6.80
N LEU A 228 1.29 -9.96 -6.91
CA LEU A 228 1.50 -10.81 -8.09
C LEU A 228 0.42 -11.89 -8.20
#